data_AF-A0A3S8VPG8-F1
#
_entry.id   AF-A0A3S8VPG8-F1
#
_cell.length_a   1.000
_cell.length_b   1.000
_cell.length_c   1.000
_cell.angle_alpha   90.00
_cell.angle_beta   90.00
_cell.angle_gamma   90.00
#
_symmetry.space_group_name_H-M   'P 1'
#
loop_
_entity.id
_entity.type
_entity.pdbx_description
1 polymer ?
#
loop_
_entity_poly.entity_id
_entity_poly.type
_entity_poly.pdbx_seq_one_letter_code
_entity_poly.pdbx_strand_id
1 'polypeptide(L)'
;MLSTAPLMWAIVYRKPAIAFLGAVQEERAKRQQAQAAALAARRCGEAALSIAARLTAAQSEAEVQASLPEAERAFRRLEALTNFATRAAADVATASAIVDQMQRRLPHRRILARLGGRPDATLADGLITLALLLGGSRAAGLQDAWRADLVDVPEEGTVLGRGERLHHALGIVVAAVKLRLHGFAGTWWRPVDWVLSTQERTNTLIALAVGAHIIYLSHTAGLGQVIAVDWQSPVGLAAGLVWLSSWLKKRRGIELADIDDDQP
;
A
#
# COMPACT_ATOMS: atom_id res chain seq x y z
N MET A 1 -41.00 -2.30 39.99
CA MET A 1 -39.58 -1.92 40.07
C MET A 1 -38.93 -2.27 38.74
N LEU A 2 -38.83 -1.29 37.82
CA LEU A 2 -38.18 -1.46 36.52
C LEU A 2 -36.69 -1.15 36.69
N SER A 3 -35.85 -2.11 36.30
CA SER A 3 -34.39 -2.06 36.41
C SER A 3 -33.82 -0.88 35.61
N THR A 4 -33.07 0.00 36.28
CA THR A 4 -32.36 1.15 35.70
C THR A 4 -31.01 0.77 35.05
N ALA A 5 -30.65 -0.51 35.07
CA ALA A 5 -29.41 -1.03 34.47
C ALA A 5 -29.21 -0.75 32.95
N PRO A 6 -30.23 -0.75 32.06
CA PRO A 6 -29.98 -0.57 30.63
C PRO A 6 -29.57 0.85 30.23
N LEU A 7 -29.91 1.88 31.02
CA LEU A 7 -29.55 3.27 30.74
C LEU A 7 -28.07 3.58 31.04
N MET A 8 -27.49 2.91 32.03
CA MET A 8 -26.09 3.11 32.40
C MET A 8 -25.13 2.50 31.35
N TRP A 9 -25.52 1.36 30.78
CA TRP A 9 -24.80 0.73 29.66
C TRP A 9 -24.80 1.61 28.40
N ALA A 10 -25.92 2.23 28.06
CA ALA A 10 -26.02 3.09 26.87
C ALA A 10 -25.09 4.32 26.95
N ILE A 11 -24.79 4.85 28.13
CA ILE A 11 -23.95 6.05 28.30
C ILE A 11 -22.46 5.71 28.20
N VAL A 12 -22.03 4.58 28.77
CA VAL A 12 -20.62 4.16 28.77
C VAL A 12 -20.14 3.78 27.37
N TYR A 13 -20.99 3.14 26.56
CA TYR A 13 -20.60 2.70 25.21
C TYR A 13 -20.84 3.74 24.09
N ARG A 14 -21.52 4.87 24.37
CA ARG A 14 -21.84 5.88 23.34
C ARG A 14 -20.60 6.58 22.78
N LYS A 15 -19.65 6.96 23.64
CA LYS A 15 -18.41 7.62 23.21
C LYS A 15 -17.51 6.72 22.32
N PRO A 16 -17.21 5.45 22.70
CA PRO A 16 -16.42 4.58 21.84
C PRO A 16 -17.16 4.21 20.55
N ALA A 17 -18.49 4.08 20.57
CA ALA A 17 -19.27 3.83 19.35
C ALA A 17 -19.21 4.99 18.35
N ILE A 18 -19.28 6.24 18.82
CA ILE A 18 -19.15 7.43 17.95
C ILE A 18 -17.73 7.53 17.38
N ALA A 19 -16.70 7.28 18.19
CA ALA A 19 -15.31 7.27 17.72
C ALA A 19 -15.07 6.16 16.68
N PHE A 20 -15.65 4.97 16.89
CA PHE A 20 -15.60 3.85 15.95
C PHE A 20 -16.30 4.19 14.63
N LEU A 21 -17.50 4.76 14.67
CA LEU A 21 -18.20 5.19 13.46
C LEU A 21 -17.41 6.25 12.68
N GLY A 22 -16.77 7.21 13.38
CA GLY A 22 -15.87 8.19 12.76
C GLY A 22 -14.69 7.53 12.03
N ALA A 23 -14.00 6.61 12.70
CA ALA A 23 -12.88 5.88 12.11
C ALA A 23 -13.30 5.00 10.92
N VAL A 24 -14.48 4.37 10.97
CA VAL A 24 -15.02 3.57 9.86
C VAL A 24 -15.36 4.46 8.65
N GLN A 25 -15.91 5.65 8.87
CA GLN A 25 -16.23 6.60 7.80
C GLN A 25 -14.95 7.15 7.15
N GLU A 26 -13.96 7.53 7.95
CA GLU A 26 -12.64 7.96 7.47
C GLU A 26 -11.97 6.86 6.63
N GLU A 27 -12.08 5.60 7.07
CA GLU A 27 -11.51 4.46 6.35
C GLU A 27 -12.23 4.18 5.01
N ARG A 28 -13.56 4.34 4.97
CA ARG A 28 -14.31 4.25 3.71
C ARG A 28 -13.88 5.35 2.74
N ALA A 29 -13.69 6.58 3.22
CA ALA A 29 -13.20 7.69 2.41
C ALA A 29 -11.81 7.39 1.83
N LYS A 30 -10.87 6.89 2.66
CA LYS A 30 -9.53 6.48 2.22
C LYS A 30 -9.57 5.38 1.14
N ARG A 31 -10.45 4.38 1.30
CA ARG A 31 -10.62 3.30 0.30
C ARG A 31 -11.19 3.82 -1.02
N GLN A 32 -12.21 4.68 -0.96
CA GLN A 32 -12.78 5.30 -2.16
C GLN A 32 -11.74 6.16 -2.87
N GLN A 33 -10.93 6.92 -2.12
CA GLN A 33 -9.82 7.71 -2.66
C GLN A 33 -8.76 6.81 -3.32
N ALA A 34 -8.38 5.70 -2.68
CA ALA A 34 -7.42 4.76 -3.26
C ALA A 34 -7.95 4.08 -4.54
N GLN A 35 -9.24 3.71 -4.57
CA GLN A 35 -9.87 3.15 -5.77
C GLN A 35 -9.98 4.18 -6.91
N ALA A 36 -10.36 5.42 -6.58
CA ALA A 36 -10.40 6.51 -7.54
C ALA A 36 -9.00 6.79 -8.11
N ALA A 37 -7.96 6.79 -7.26
CA ALA A 37 -6.57 6.94 -7.69
C ALA A 37 -6.11 5.79 -8.60
N ALA A 38 -6.47 4.54 -8.29
CA ALA A 38 -6.14 3.39 -9.14
C ALA A 38 -6.82 3.46 -10.52
N LEU A 39 -8.10 3.84 -10.57
CA LEU A 39 -8.83 4.05 -11.83
C LEU A 39 -8.24 5.23 -12.62
N ALA A 40 -7.89 6.32 -11.95
CA ALA A 40 -7.22 7.46 -12.57
C ALA A 40 -5.86 7.07 -13.16
N ALA A 41 -5.07 6.26 -12.43
CA ALA A 41 -3.80 5.74 -12.92
C ALA A 41 -3.96 4.87 -14.16
N ARG A 42 -4.94 3.96 -14.17
CA ARG A 42 -5.25 3.15 -15.34
C ARG A 42 -5.61 4.00 -16.56
N ARG A 43 -6.52 4.98 -16.40
CA ARG A 43 -6.90 5.90 -17.48
C ARG A 43 -5.74 6.75 -17.97
N CYS A 44 -4.86 7.19 -17.07
CA CYS A 44 -3.65 7.92 -17.45
C CYS A 44 -2.69 7.03 -18.25
N GLY A 45 -2.54 5.76 -17.85
CA GLY A 45 -1.76 4.78 -18.60
C GLY A 45 -2.32 4.52 -20.00
N GLU A 46 -3.62 4.29 -20.13
CA GLU A 46 -4.31 4.12 -21.42
C GLU A 46 -4.15 5.37 -22.32
N ALA A 47 -4.31 6.57 -21.76
CA ALA A 47 -4.09 7.82 -22.49
C ALA A 47 -2.63 7.97 -22.95
N ALA A 48 -1.68 7.68 -22.07
CA ALA A 48 -0.25 7.75 -22.36
C ALA A 48 0.16 6.77 -23.47
N LEU A 49 -0.37 5.54 -23.45
CA LEU A 49 -0.22 4.55 -24.52
C LEU A 49 -0.77 5.07 -25.86
N SER A 50 -1.96 5.67 -25.86
CA SER A 50 -2.56 6.23 -27.08
C SER A 50 -1.76 7.41 -27.66
N ILE A 51 -1.14 8.23 -26.80
CA ILE A 51 -0.28 9.34 -27.22
C ILE A 51 1.03 8.80 -27.79
N ALA A 52 1.64 7.81 -27.13
CA ALA A 52 2.85 7.15 -27.63
C ALA A 52 2.61 6.53 -29.02
N ALA A 53 1.49 5.81 -29.20
CA ALA A 53 1.12 5.23 -30.49
C ALA A 53 0.95 6.30 -31.60
N ARG A 54 0.33 7.45 -31.27
CA ARG A 54 0.21 8.57 -32.21
C ARG A 54 1.57 9.19 -32.56
N LEU A 55 2.44 9.38 -31.58
CA LEU A 55 3.79 9.92 -31.79
C LEU A 55 4.64 8.98 -32.65
N THR A 56 4.52 7.66 -32.47
CA THR A 56 5.22 6.69 -33.34
C THR A 56 4.67 6.62 -34.76
N ALA A 57 3.40 6.98 -34.95
CA ALA A 57 2.76 6.99 -36.26
C ALA A 57 2.89 8.35 -36.99
N ALA A 58 3.31 9.41 -36.29
CA ALA A 58 3.44 10.75 -36.84
C ALA A 58 4.51 10.77 -37.94
N GLN A 59 4.15 11.27 -39.12
CA GLN A 59 5.06 11.34 -40.28
C GLN A 59 5.65 12.74 -40.47
N SER A 60 5.12 13.74 -39.76
CA SER A 60 5.57 15.13 -39.87
C SER A 60 5.87 15.77 -38.52
N GLU A 61 6.81 16.71 -38.52
CA GLU A 61 7.19 17.48 -37.33
C GLU A 61 6.00 18.28 -36.76
N ALA A 62 5.10 18.76 -37.64
CA ALA A 62 3.89 19.48 -37.25
C ALA A 62 2.93 18.62 -36.43
N GLU A 63 2.77 17.33 -36.76
CA GLU A 63 1.94 16.38 -36.00
C GLU A 63 2.53 16.09 -34.61
N VAL A 64 3.85 16.01 -34.53
CA VAL A 64 4.58 15.84 -33.26
C VAL A 64 4.39 17.07 -32.38
N GLN A 65 4.58 18.28 -32.93
CA GLN A 65 4.38 19.54 -32.20
C GLN A 65 2.93 19.73 -31.74
N ALA A 66 1.95 19.35 -32.56
CA ALA A 66 0.53 19.41 -32.17
C ALA A 66 0.20 18.46 -31.01
N SER A 67 0.90 17.33 -30.91
CA SER A 67 0.69 16.31 -29.87
C SER A 67 1.42 16.62 -28.55
N LEU A 68 2.42 17.51 -28.58
CA LEU A 68 3.30 17.83 -27.45
C LEU A 68 2.54 18.31 -26.19
N PRO A 69 1.55 19.24 -26.28
CA PRO A 69 0.83 19.71 -25.09
C PRO A 69 -0.07 18.66 -24.46
N GLU A 70 -0.50 17.66 -25.24
CA GLU A 70 -1.28 16.53 -24.73
C GLU A 70 -0.36 15.53 -24.00
N ALA A 71 0.80 15.23 -24.57
CA ALA A 71 1.84 14.42 -23.94
C ALA A 71 2.29 15.03 -22.60
N GLU A 72 2.52 16.35 -22.56
CA GLU A 72 2.94 17.05 -21.36
C GLU A 72 1.86 16.99 -20.25
N ARG A 73 0.59 17.14 -20.61
CA ARG A 73 -0.53 16.99 -19.65
C ARG A 73 -0.65 15.56 -19.12
N ALA A 74 -0.45 14.55 -19.97
CA ALA A 74 -0.43 13.16 -19.54
C ALA A 74 0.75 12.89 -18.59
N PHE A 75 1.92 13.45 -18.89
CA PHE A 75 3.10 13.32 -18.06
C PHE A 75 2.93 13.95 -16.67
N ARG A 76 2.44 15.20 -16.58
CA ARG A 76 2.16 15.83 -15.26
C ARG A 76 1.15 15.05 -14.42
N ARG A 77 0.17 14.39 -15.06
CA ARG A 77 -0.78 13.52 -14.35
C ARG A 77 -0.12 12.25 -13.82
N LEU A 78 0.74 11.62 -14.62
CA LEU A 78 1.54 10.47 -14.18
C LEU A 78 2.47 10.86 -13.03
N GLU A 79 3.14 11.99 -13.11
CA GLU A 79 3.99 12.51 -12.04
C GLU A 79 3.21 12.73 -10.73
N ALA A 80 2.02 13.34 -10.81
CA ALA A 80 1.16 13.53 -9.64
C ALA A 80 0.74 12.20 -8.99
N LEU A 81 0.44 11.18 -9.81
CA LEU A 81 0.12 9.83 -9.34
C LEU A 81 1.33 9.13 -8.70
N THR A 82 2.51 9.28 -9.29
CA THR A 82 3.77 8.76 -8.72
C THR A 82 4.08 9.45 -7.39
N ASN A 83 3.91 10.76 -7.29
CA ASN A 83 4.11 11.49 -6.03
C ASN A 83 3.11 11.06 -4.95
N PHE A 84 1.86 10.84 -5.31
CA PHE A 84 0.86 10.25 -4.41
C PHE A 84 1.28 8.84 -3.98
N ALA A 85 1.80 8.04 -4.91
CA ALA A 85 2.34 6.71 -4.66
C ALA A 85 3.48 6.68 -3.66
N THR A 86 4.49 7.51 -3.88
CA THR A 86 5.66 7.61 -3.01
C THR A 86 5.28 8.06 -1.61
N ARG A 87 4.32 9.00 -1.47
CA ARG A 87 3.80 9.43 -0.16
C ARG A 87 3.08 8.30 0.57
N ALA A 88 2.19 7.59 -0.11
CA ALA A 88 1.48 6.46 0.49
C ALA A 88 2.45 5.34 0.93
N ALA A 89 3.49 5.07 0.13
CA ALA A 89 4.54 4.11 0.50
C ALA A 89 5.37 4.60 1.70
N ALA A 90 5.68 5.90 1.78
CA ALA A 90 6.37 6.49 2.93
C ALA A 90 5.53 6.39 4.21
N ASP A 91 4.23 6.68 4.15
CA ASP A 91 3.31 6.55 5.29
C ASP A 91 3.26 5.10 5.81
N VAL A 92 3.22 4.13 4.89
CA VAL A 92 3.30 2.70 5.20
C VAL A 92 4.64 2.34 5.88
N ALA A 93 5.76 2.84 5.36
CA ALA A 93 7.08 2.60 5.94
C ALA A 93 7.21 3.23 7.34
N THR A 94 6.70 4.45 7.54
CA THR A 94 6.65 5.11 8.85
C THR A 94 5.79 4.33 9.83
N ALA A 95 4.61 3.86 9.41
CA ALA A 95 3.77 3.02 10.26
C ALA A 95 4.48 1.72 10.66
N SER A 96 5.15 1.05 9.72
CA SER A 96 5.94 -0.15 10.00
C SER A 96 7.10 0.14 10.98
N ALA A 97 7.81 1.26 10.79
CA ALA A 97 8.90 1.66 11.67
C ALA A 97 8.43 1.98 13.09
N ILE A 98 7.26 2.62 13.23
CA ILE A 98 6.64 2.86 14.54
C ILE A 98 6.30 1.53 15.22
N VAL A 99 5.73 0.58 14.48
CA VAL A 99 5.41 -0.77 15.00
C VAL A 99 6.68 -1.49 15.45
N ASP A 100 7.73 -1.50 14.63
CA ASP A 100 9.03 -2.09 14.97
C ASP A 100 9.69 -1.39 16.16
N GLN A 101 9.57 -0.06 16.25
CA GLN A 101 10.08 0.71 17.37
C GLN A 101 9.32 0.40 18.64
N MET A 102 7.99 0.25 18.58
CA MET A 102 7.18 -0.21 19.71
C MET A 102 7.60 -1.62 20.14
N GLN A 103 7.78 -2.55 19.21
CA GLN A 103 8.27 -3.90 19.50
C GLN A 103 9.64 -3.89 20.18
N ARG A 104 10.58 -3.08 19.69
CA ARG A 104 11.93 -2.93 20.27
C ARG A 104 11.95 -2.20 21.61
N ARG A 105 11.06 -1.23 21.80
CA ARG A 105 10.94 -0.41 23.01
C ARG A 105 10.07 -1.04 24.08
N LEU A 106 9.48 -2.21 23.87
CA LEU A 106 8.86 -2.99 24.93
C LEU A 106 9.97 -3.76 25.66
N PRO A 107 10.56 -3.24 26.75
CA PRO A 107 11.52 -4.02 27.50
C PRO A 107 10.73 -5.01 28.34
N HIS A 108 11.07 -6.29 28.23
CA HIS A 108 10.59 -7.33 29.10
C HIS A 108 10.57 -6.89 30.58
N ARG A 109 9.43 -7.09 31.24
CA ARG A 109 9.21 -7.20 32.70
C ARG A 109 9.07 -5.93 33.58
N ARG A 110 9.68 -4.77 33.30
CA ARG A 110 9.77 -3.70 34.34
C ARG A 110 8.60 -2.70 34.44
N ILE A 111 7.96 -2.31 33.33
CA ILE A 111 6.83 -1.35 33.38
C ILE A 111 5.56 -2.01 33.95
N LEU A 112 5.40 -3.32 33.72
CA LEU A 112 4.25 -4.10 34.17
C LEU A 112 4.26 -4.42 35.66
N ALA A 113 5.44 -4.44 36.28
CA ALA A 113 5.59 -4.65 37.73
C ALA A 113 5.10 -3.45 38.57
N ARG A 114 5.07 -2.24 38.00
CA ARG A 114 4.62 -1.02 38.70
C ARG A 114 3.11 -0.80 38.67
N LEU A 115 2.37 -1.47 37.79
CA LEU A 115 0.93 -1.28 37.61
C LEU A 115 0.08 -2.31 38.38
N GLY A 116 0.50 -2.73 39.57
CA GLY A 116 0.06 -3.89 40.38
C GLY A 116 -1.44 -4.18 40.61
N GLY A 117 -2.38 -3.54 39.91
CA GLY A 117 -3.75 -4.01 39.75
C GLY A 117 -3.88 -5.03 38.61
N ARG A 118 -4.84 -5.96 38.75
CA ARG A 118 -5.28 -6.87 37.69
C ARG A 118 -5.44 -6.06 36.39
N PRO A 119 -4.80 -6.44 35.27
CA PRO A 119 -5.16 -5.86 33.99
C PRO A 119 -6.60 -6.28 33.72
N ASP A 120 -7.53 -5.35 33.89
CA ASP A 120 -8.93 -5.57 33.56
C ASP A 120 -9.02 -6.07 32.12
N ALA A 121 -9.89 -7.05 31.87
CA ALA A 121 -10.22 -7.56 30.54
C ALA A 121 -10.43 -6.44 29.49
N THR A 122 -10.75 -5.24 29.96
CA THR A 122 -10.88 -3.99 29.20
C THR A 122 -9.65 -3.59 28.39
N LEU A 123 -8.42 -3.83 28.87
CA LEU A 123 -7.20 -3.42 28.14
C LEU A 123 -6.90 -4.39 26.99
N ALA A 124 -7.08 -5.69 27.23
CA ALA A 124 -6.99 -6.72 26.19
C ALA A 124 -8.08 -6.51 25.13
N ASP A 125 -9.34 -6.30 25.54
CA ASP A 125 -10.43 -5.97 24.63
C ASP A 125 -10.17 -4.67 23.85
N GLY A 126 -9.54 -3.67 24.48
CA GLY A 126 -9.13 -2.43 23.83
C GLY A 126 -8.09 -2.66 22.73
N LEU A 127 -7.09 -3.51 22.99
CA LEU A 127 -6.06 -3.87 22.00
C LEU A 127 -6.62 -4.73 20.87
N ILE A 128 -7.54 -5.65 21.16
CA ILE A 128 -8.26 -6.41 20.12
C ILE A 128 -9.09 -5.45 19.27
N THR A 129 -9.83 -4.53 19.89
CA THR A 129 -10.62 -3.52 19.16
C THR A 129 -9.73 -2.67 18.26
N LEU A 130 -8.55 -2.26 18.76
CA LEU A 130 -7.56 -1.55 17.97
C LEU A 130 -7.00 -2.40 16.82
N ALA A 131 -6.70 -3.68 17.07
CA ALA A 131 -6.25 -4.61 16.05
C ALA A 131 -7.31 -4.83 14.97
N LEU A 132 -8.59 -4.98 15.34
CA LEU A 132 -9.70 -5.11 14.41
C LEU A 132 -9.89 -3.83 13.57
N LEU A 133 -9.76 -2.66 14.21
CA LEU A 133 -9.78 -1.37 13.52
C LEU A 133 -8.63 -1.28 12.49
N LEU A 134 -7.41 -1.63 12.90
CA LEU A 134 -6.21 -1.57 12.08
C LEU A 134 -6.22 -2.60 10.95
N GLY A 135 -6.67 -3.83 11.20
CA GLY A 135 -6.75 -4.90 10.21
C GLY A 135 -7.93 -4.75 9.24
N GLY A 136 -8.93 -3.94 9.60
CA GLY A 136 -10.13 -3.69 8.82
C GLY A 136 -10.98 -4.95 8.61
N SER A 137 -11.81 -4.95 7.56
CA SER A 137 -12.80 -6.01 7.28
C SER A 137 -12.24 -7.43 7.18
N ARG A 138 -10.95 -7.63 6.87
CA ARG A 138 -10.33 -8.97 6.85
C ARG A 138 -10.02 -9.50 8.25
N ALA A 139 -9.83 -8.61 9.22
CA ALA A 139 -9.61 -8.98 10.61
C ALA A 139 -10.91 -9.31 11.35
N ALA A 140 -12.07 -8.91 10.82
CA ALA A 140 -13.37 -9.19 11.44
C ALA A 140 -13.63 -10.69 11.65
N GLY A 141 -13.23 -11.54 10.69
CA GLY A 141 -13.34 -13.01 10.83
C GLY A 141 -12.30 -13.63 11.78
N LEU A 142 -11.30 -12.87 12.21
CA LEU A 142 -10.27 -13.31 13.16
C LEU A 142 -10.56 -12.85 14.59
N GLN A 143 -11.65 -12.09 14.81
CA GLN A 143 -11.99 -11.56 16.12
C GLN A 143 -12.11 -12.65 17.18
N ASP A 144 -12.84 -13.71 16.89
CA ASP A 144 -13.09 -14.79 17.84
C ASP A 144 -11.82 -15.60 18.11
N ALA A 145 -10.99 -15.82 17.08
CA ALA A 145 -9.68 -16.47 17.22
C ALA A 145 -8.72 -15.64 18.08
N TRP A 146 -8.61 -14.33 17.83
CA TRP A 146 -7.77 -13.43 18.61
C TRP A 146 -8.26 -13.25 20.05
N ARG A 147 -9.57 -13.33 20.28
CA ARG A 147 -10.12 -13.38 21.64
C ARG A 147 -9.80 -14.70 22.31
N ALA A 148 -9.95 -15.82 21.63
CA ALA A 148 -9.61 -17.13 22.17
C ALA A 148 -8.12 -17.21 22.55
N ASP A 149 -7.22 -16.63 21.74
CA ASP A 149 -5.79 -16.56 22.05
C ASP A 149 -5.44 -15.68 23.27
N LEU A 150 -6.36 -14.79 23.69
CA LEU A 150 -6.15 -13.85 24.81
C LEU A 150 -6.92 -14.22 26.08
N VAL A 151 -7.98 -15.01 25.95
CA VAL A 151 -8.70 -15.62 27.06
C VAL A 151 -7.95 -16.89 27.41
N ASP A 152 -7.27 -16.92 28.55
CA ASP A 152 -6.62 -18.14 29.05
C ASP A 152 -7.57 -19.33 28.90
N VAL A 153 -7.04 -20.47 28.46
CA VAL A 153 -7.76 -21.74 28.47
C VAL A 153 -7.46 -22.41 29.82
N PRO A 154 -8.29 -22.23 30.86
CA PRO A 154 -8.00 -22.76 32.18
C PRO A 154 -7.91 -24.30 32.19
N GLU A 155 -8.54 -24.96 31.21
CA GLU A 155 -8.51 -26.43 31.08
C GLU A 155 -7.13 -26.97 30.72
N GLU A 156 -6.25 -26.17 30.10
CA GLU A 156 -4.87 -26.57 29.78
C GLU A 156 -3.87 -26.24 30.90
N GLY A 157 -4.34 -25.64 32.00
CA GLY A 157 -3.51 -25.26 33.15
C GLY A 157 -2.51 -24.12 32.86
N THR A 158 -2.54 -23.55 31.66
CA THR A 158 -1.67 -22.45 31.22
C THR A 158 -2.31 -21.10 31.54
N VAL A 159 -2.05 -20.60 32.75
CA VAL A 159 -2.44 -19.23 33.11
C VAL A 159 -1.35 -18.28 32.60
N LEU A 160 -1.61 -17.56 31.50
CA LEU A 160 -0.63 -16.62 30.96
C LEU A 160 -0.36 -15.50 31.96
N GLY A 161 0.93 -15.25 32.21
CA GLY A 161 1.37 -14.13 33.02
C GLY A 161 0.96 -12.80 32.39
N ARG A 162 0.80 -11.76 33.22
CA ARG A 162 0.40 -10.42 32.75
C ARG A 162 1.24 -9.89 31.59
N GLY A 163 2.55 -10.12 31.65
CA GLY A 163 3.46 -9.67 30.59
C GLY A 163 3.34 -10.48 29.31
N GLU A 164 3.01 -11.75 29.41
CA GLU A 164 2.80 -12.64 28.26
C GLU A 164 1.51 -12.28 27.55
N ARG A 165 0.40 -12.02 28.27
CA ARG A 165 -0.85 -11.55 27.66
C ARG A 165 -0.70 -10.24 26.91
N LEU A 166 0.04 -9.28 27.49
CA LEU A 166 0.28 -8.01 26.81
C LEU A 166 1.15 -8.19 25.57
N HIS A 167 2.15 -9.08 25.64
CA HIS A 167 2.99 -9.42 24.49
C HIS A 167 2.19 -10.10 23.38
N HIS A 168 1.28 -11.02 23.70
CA HIS A 168 0.37 -11.63 22.74
C HIS A 168 -0.60 -10.61 22.13
N ALA A 169 -1.19 -9.73 22.94
CA ALA A 169 -2.08 -8.69 22.44
C ALA A 169 -1.36 -7.73 21.48
N LEU A 170 -0.10 -7.38 21.77
CA LEU A 170 0.75 -6.60 20.85
C LEU A 170 1.11 -7.38 19.58
N GLY A 171 1.37 -8.69 19.70
CA GLY A 171 1.56 -9.58 18.56
C GLY A 171 0.35 -9.56 17.62
N ILE A 172 -0.86 -9.59 18.18
CA ILE A 172 -2.13 -9.49 17.44
C ILE A 172 -2.26 -8.14 16.72
N VAL A 173 -1.95 -7.02 17.39
CA VAL A 173 -1.95 -5.69 16.75
C VAL A 173 -0.97 -5.64 15.58
N VAL A 174 0.25 -6.16 15.76
CA VAL A 174 1.25 -6.22 14.68
C VAL A 174 0.77 -7.10 13.53
N ALA A 175 0.18 -8.26 13.82
CA ALA A 175 -0.40 -9.15 12.82
C ALA A 175 -1.51 -8.45 12.03
N ALA A 176 -2.37 -7.68 12.70
CA ALA A 176 -3.41 -6.89 12.05
C ALA A 176 -2.86 -5.82 11.11
N VAL A 177 -1.80 -5.10 11.55
CA VAL A 177 -1.10 -4.13 10.68
C VAL A 177 -0.50 -4.84 9.47
N LYS A 178 0.17 -5.99 9.65
CA LYS A 178 0.71 -6.78 8.53
C LYS A 178 -0.38 -7.23 7.57
N LEU A 179 -1.52 -7.73 8.07
CA LEU A 179 -2.70 -8.06 7.27
C LEU A 179 -3.20 -6.86 6.46
N ARG A 180 -3.18 -5.68 7.07
CA ARG A 180 -3.57 -4.42 6.42
C ARG A 180 -2.61 -4.04 5.30
N LEU A 181 -1.31 -4.04 5.60
CA LEU A 181 -0.25 -3.79 4.62
C LEU A 181 -0.31 -4.78 3.46
N HIS A 182 -0.58 -6.05 3.74
CA HIS A 182 -0.74 -7.06 2.71
C HIS A 182 -1.98 -6.80 1.83
N GLY A 183 -3.07 -6.31 2.42
CA GLY A 183 -4.25 -5.87 1.67
C GLY A 183 -4.01 -4.63 0.79
N PHE A 184 -3.28 -3.65 1.31
CA PHE A 184 -2.88 -2.47 0.53
C PHE A 184 -1.92 -2.84 -0.59
N ALA A 185 -0.88 -3.60 -0.27
CA ALA A 185 0.06 -4.14 -1.25
C ALA A 185 -0.73 -4.84 -2.37
N GLY A 186 -1.64 -5.77 -2.06
CA GLY A 186 -2.42 -6.45 -3.09
C GLY A 186 -3.23 -5.51 -4.00
N THR A 187 -3.73 -4.39 -3.50
CA THR A 187 -4.46 -3.41 -4.31
C THR A 187 -3.52 -2.56 -5.16
N TRP A 188 -2.41 -2.14 -4.58
CA TRP A 188 -1.36 -1.34 -5.22
C TRP A 188 -0.52 -2.11 -6.22
N TRP A 189 -0.50 -3.42 -6.08
CA TRP A 189 0.13 -4.32 -7.02
C TRP A 189 -0.69 -4.56 -8.27
N ARG A 190 -2.03 -4.39 -8.25
CA ARG A 190 -2.86 -4.61 -9.45
C ARG A 190 -2.44 -3.78 -10.67
N PRO A 191 -2.15 -2.47 -10.54
CA PRO A 191 -1.62 -1.68 -11.65
C PRO A 191 -0.28 -2.23 -12.15
N VAL A 192 0.61 -2.63 -11.23
CA VAL A 192 1.92 -3.18 -11.57
C VAL A 192 1.77 -4.52 -12.29
N ASP A 193 0.94 -5.41 -11.77
CA ASP A 193 0.63 -6.71 -12.38
C ASP A 193 -0.02 -6.51 -13.76
N TRP A 194 -0.85 -5.47 -13.94
CA TRP A 194 -1.45 -5.11 -15.25
C TRP A 194 -0.43 -4.58 -16.27
N VAL A 195 0.55 -3.80 -15.82
CA VAL A 195 1.67 -3.35 -16.68
C VAL A 195 2.55 -4.53 -17.06
N LEU A 196 2.86 -5.40 -16.10
CA LEU A 196 3.74 -6.55 -16.28
C LEU A 196 3.06 -7.71 -17.02
N SER A 197 1.72 -7.68 -17.19
CA SER A 197 0.98 -8.78 -17.80
C SER A 197 1.27 -8.98 -19.28
N THR A 198 1.79 -7.96 -19.98
CA THR A 198 2.21 -8.11 -21.39
C THR A 198 3.56 -7.44 -21.62
N GLN A 199 4.37 -8.06 -22.48
CA GLN A 199 5.65 -7.51 -22.94
C GLN A 199 5.46 -6.10 -23.54
N GLU A 200 4.42 -5.92 -24.34
CA GLU A 200 4.11 -4.65 -25.00
C GLU A 200 3.88 -3.51 -23.99
N ARG A 201 3.04 -3.71 -22.98
CA ARG A 201 2.76 -2.68 -21.95
C ARG A 201 4.00 -2.34 -21.14
N THR A 202 4.80 -3.34 -20.80
CA THR A 202 6.07 -3.14 -20.08
C THR A 202 7.01 -2.31 -20.95
N ASN A 203 7.18 -2.67 -22.22
CA ASN A 203 8.03 -1.95 -23.16
C ASN A 203 7.55 -0.51 -23.37
N THR A 204 6.24 -0.27 -23.49
CA THR A 204 5.74 1.10 -23.63
C THR A 204 5.94 1.92 -22.36
N LEU A 205 5.78 1.35 -21.17
CA LEU A 205 6.06 2.08 -19.93
C LEU A 205 7.54 2.47 -19.85
N ILE A 206 8.44 1.55 -20.21
CA ILE A 206 9.88 1.80 -20.25
C ILE A 206 10.20 2.89 -21.28
N ALA A 207 9.68 2.77 -22.50
CA ALA A 207 9.87 3.75 -23.56
C ALA A 207 9.35 5.14 -23.13
N LEU A 208 8.22 5.21 -22.44
CA LEU A 208 7.65 6.46 -21.96
C LEU A 208 8.47 7.08 -20.84
N ALA A 209 8.96 6.28 -19.90
CA ALA A 209 9.84 6.75 -18.83
C ALA A 209 11.18 7.27 -19.39
N VAL A 210 11.79 6.53 -20.33
CA VAL A 210 13.04 6.92 -20.99
C VAL A 210 12.84 8.15 -21.86
N GLY A 211 11.77 8.19 -22.65
CA GLY A 211 11.42 9.33 -23.50
C GLY A 211 11.17 10.59 -22.68
N ALA A 212 10.44 10.48 -21.58
CA ALA A 212 10.25 11.60 -20.65
C ALA A 212 11.56 12.09 -20.03
N HIS A 213 12.47 11.18 -19.68
CA HIS A 213 13.80 11.54 -19.17
C HIS A 213 14.63 12.28 -20.21
N ILE A 214 14.57 11.84 -21.47
CA ILE A 214 15.23 12.54 -22.59
C ILE A 214 14.64 13.94 -22.79
N ILE A 215 13.31 14.08 -22.76
CA ILE A 215 12.64 15.39 -22.86
C ILE A 215 13.09 16.31 -21.72
N TYR A 216 13.12 15.80 -20.49
CA TYR A 216 13.58 16.56 -19.32
C TYR A 216 15.05 17.04 -19.46
N LEU A 217 15.95 16.15 -19.89
CA LEU A 217 17.35 16.50 -20.14
C LEU A 217 17.48 17.52 -21.27
N SER A 218 16.69 17.36 -22.34
CA SER A 218 16.69 18.31 -23.47
C SER A 218 16.25 19.71 -23.05
N HIS A 219 15.30 19.82 -22.10
CA HIS A 219 14.81 21.09 -21.60
C HIS A 219 15.78 21.76 -20.61
N THR A 220 16.52 20.98 -19.82
CA THR A 220 17.40 21.50 -18.77
C THR A 220 18.83 21.78 -19.26
N ALA A 221 19.36 20.94 -20.14
CA ALA A 221 20.76 20.98 -20.60
C ALA A 221 20.90 21.33 -22.09
N GLY A 222 19.80 21.35 -22.85
CA GLY A 222 19.81 21.52 -24.30
C GLY A 222 20.18 20.23 -25.06
N LEU A 223 19.61 20.06 -26.27
CA LEU A 223 19.76 18.85 -27.09
C LEU A 223 21.23 18.46 -27.36
N GLY A 224 22.11 19.44 -27.56
CA GLY A 224 23.53 19.19 -27.83
C GLY A 224 24.25 18.50 -26.67
N GLN A 225 23.90 18.82 -25.42
CA GLN A 225 24.53 18.25 -24.24
C GLN A 225 24.05 16.82 -23.98
N VAL A 226 22.78 16.53 -24.27
CA VAL A 226 22.20 15.18 -24.17
C VAL A 226 22.90 14.20 -25.13
N ILE A 227 23.15 14.62 -26.36
CA ILE A 227 23.79 13.76 -27.37
C ILE A 227 25.29 13.60 -27.08
N ALA A 228 25.96 14.67 -26.64
CA ALA A 228 27.42 14.67 -26.50
C ALA A 228 27.94 14.09 -25.17
N VAL A 229 27.20 14.26 -24.06
CA VAL A 229 27.75 14.01 -22.71
C VAL A 229 26.91 12.99 -21.94
N ASP A 230 25.58 13.04 -22.05
CA ASP A 230 24.69 12.35 -21.11
C ASP A 230 23.90 11.17 -21.71
N TRP A 231 24.26 10.66 -22.89
CA TRP A 231 23.55 9.52 -23.52
C TRP A 231 23.51 8.26 -22.63
N GLN A 232 24.46 8.12 -21.70
CA GLN A 232 24.53 7.00 -20.77
C GLN A 232 23.38 7.00 -19.73
N SER A 233 22.85 8.18 -19.39
CA SER A 233 21.78 8.31 -18.39
C SER A 233 20.45 7.65 -18.84
N PRO A 234 19.88 7.96 -20.03
CA PRO A 234 18.66 7.31 -20.51
C PRO A 234 18.87 5.81 -20.81
N VAL A 235 20.05 5.41 -21.30
CA VAL A 235 20.38 3.99 -21.51
C VAL A 235 20.44 3.22 -20.20
N GLY A 236 21.09 3.80 -19.18
CA GLY A 236 21.14 3.22 -17.83
C GLY A 236 19.76 3.10 -17.20
N LEU A 237 18.90 4.11 -17.37
CA LEU A 237 17.50 4.07 -16.94
C LEU A 237 16.73 2.95 -17.65
N ALA A 238 16.86 2.85 -18.98
CA ALA A 238 16.21 1.81 -19.77
C ALA A 238 16.63 0.40 -19.30
N ALA A 239 17.94 0.16 -19.18
CA ALA A 239 18.49 -1.11 -18.73
C ALA A 239 18.03 -1.45 -17.30
N GLY A 240 18.03 -0.47 -16.41
CA GLY A 240 17.55 -0.62 -15.03
C GLY A 240 16.07 -0.99 -14.96
N LEU A 241 15.22 -0.34 -15.78
CA LEU A 241 13.79 -0.65 -15.84
C LEU A 241 13.51 -2.02 -16.47
N VAL A 242 14.24 -2.41 -17.53
CA VAL A 242 14.16 -3.76 -18.10
C VAL A 242 14.52 -4.79 -17.04
N TRP A 243 15.68 -4.65 -16.40
CA TRP A 243 16.12 -5.54 -15.34
C TRP A 243 15.12 -5.63 -14.18
N LEU A 244 14.60 -4.49 -13.72
CA LEU A 244 13.60 -4.42 -12.66
C LEU A 244 12.30 -5.14 -13.08
N SER A 245 11.85 -4.93 -14.31
CA SER A 245 10.63 -5.57 -14.84
C SER A 245 10.78 -7.08 -14.92
N SER A 246 11.92 -7.60 -15.41
CA SER A 246 12.23 -9.03 -15.44
C SER A 246 12.31 -9.61 -14.03
N TRP A 247 12.98 -8.92 -13.11
CA TRP A 247 13.05 -9.34 -11.71
C TRP A 247 11.66 -9.43 -11.05
N LEU A 248 10.78 -8.45 -11.31
CA LEU A 248 9.41 -8.45 -10.82
C LEU A 248 8.59 -9.59 -11.44
N LYS A 249 8.66 -9.79 -12.77
CA LYS A 249 7.99 -10.92 -13.45
C LYS A 249 8.39 -12.26 -12.86
N LYS A 250 9.70 -12.48 -12.63
CA LYS A 250 10.25 -13.68 -11.99
C LYS A 250 9.75 -13.88 -10.56
N ARG A 251 9.80 -12.83 -9.73
CA ARG A 251 9.32 -12.86 -8.33
C ARG A 251 7.81 -13.17 -8.23
N ARG A 252 7.05 -12.82 -9.27
CA ARG A 252 5.60 -13.03 -9.34
C ARG A 252 5.19 -14.34 -10.01
N GLY A 253 6.12 -15.04 -10.66
CA GLY A 253 5.82 -16.26 -11.41
C GLY A 253 5.04 -16.02 -12.70
N ILE A 254 5.08 -14.80 -13.26
CA ILE A 254 4.37 -14.46 -14.51
C ILE A 254 5.08 -15.06 -15.74
N GLU A 255 6.40 -15.28 -15.66
CA GLU A 255 7.21 -15.88 -16.74
C GLU A 255 6.75 -17.29 -17.16
N LEU A 256 5.96 -17.98 -16.35
CA LEU A 256 5.46 -19.32 -16.67
C LEU A 256 4.23 -19.31 -17.60
N ALA A 257 3.51 -18.20 -17.70
CA ALA A 257 2.29 -18.13 -18.51
C ALA A 257 2.56 -17.80 -20.00
N ASP A 258 3.66 -17.08 -20.29
CA ASP A 258 4.00 -16.65 -21.66
C ASP A 258 4.60 -17.80 -22.51
N ILE A 259 5.12 -18.85 -21.87
CA ILE A 259 5.77 -19.99 -22.56
C ILE A 259 4.73 -20.97 -23.14
N ASP A 260 3.50 -20.99 -22.60
CA ASP A 260 2.45 -21.92 -23.03
C ASP A 260 1.66 -21.43 -24.27
N ASP A 261 1.67 -20.12 -24.58
CA ASP A 261 0.98 -19.55 -25.74
C ASP A 261 1.73 -19.72 -27.08
N ASP A 262 2.97 -20.21 -27.04
CA ASP A 262 3.82 -20.46 -28.23
C ASP A 262 3.82 -21.95 -28.67
N GLN A 263 2.91 -22.78 -28.16
CA GLN A 263 2.67 -24.11 -28.75
C GLN A 263 1.66 -24.03 -29.91
N PRO A 264 2.08 -24.33 -31.16
CA PRO A 264 1.22 -24.30 -32.34
C PRO A 264 0.20 -25.45 -32.40
#